data_AF-A0A846YJ40-F1
#
_entry.id   AF-A0A846YJ40-F1
#
_cell.length_a   1.000
_cell.length_b   1.000
_cell.length_c   1.000
_cell.angle_alpha   90.00
_cell.angle_beta   90.00
_cell.angle_gamma   90.00
#
_symmetry.space_group_name_H-M   'P 1'
#
loop_
_entity.id
_entity.type
_entity.pdbx_description
1 polymer ?
#
loop_
_entity_poly.entity_id
_entity_poly.type
_entity_poly.pdbx_seq_one_letter_code
_entity_poly.pdbx_strand_id
1 'polypeptide(L)' 'MNEAERIGGEIRAARRRYRLTQEQLAELAGTSTRTVRDIEHGTGATSVGTVAEVADVLGLTLGVTE' A
#
# COMPACT_ATOMS: atom_id res chain seq x y z
N MET A 1 6.74 12.75 9.75
CA MET A 1 6.16 11.86 8.72
C MET A 1 7.15 11.80 7.59
N ASN A 2 7.72 10.63 7.30
CA ASN A 2 8.57 10.42 6.14
C ASN A 2 7.73 10.11 4.89
N GLU A 3 8.37 10.04 3.72
CA GLU A 3 7.67 9.81 2.45
C GLU A 3 6.97 8.44 2.39
N ALA A 4 7.58 7.40 2.97
CA ALA A 4 6.97 6.07 3.04
C ALA A 4 5.68 6.06 3.88
N GLU A 5 5.66 6.76 5.03
CA GLU A 5 4.48 6.93 5.87
C GLU A 5 3.36 7.68 5.13
N ARG A 6 3.72 8.68 4.30
CA ARG A 6 2.76 9.43 3.48
C ARG A 6 2.13 8.54 2.41
N ILE A 7 2.94 7.81 1.64
CA ILE A 7 2.47 6.86 0.62
C ILE A 7 1.59 5.77 1.26
N GLY A 8 2.04 5.20 2.37
CA GLY A 8 1.28 4.21 3.14
C GLY A 8 -0.07 4.73 3.61
N GLY A 9 -0.13 5.99 4.04
CA GLY A 9 -1.35 6.69 4.41
C GLY A 9 -2.37 6.79 3.26
N GLU A 10 -1.91 7.14 2.06
CA GLU A 10 -2.77 7.21 0.86
C GLU A 10 -3.31 5.84 0.46
N ILE A 11 -2.46 4.81 0.48
CA ILE A 11 -2.86 3.41 0.22
C ILE A 11 -3.93 2.97 1.24
N ARG A 12 -3.71 3.25 2.52
CA ARG A 12 -4.66 2.95 3.59
C ARG A 12 -6.00 3.67 3.40
N ALA A 13 -5.95 4.94 3.00
CA ALA A 13 -7.14 5.74 2.74
C ALA A 13 -7.94 5.15 1.56
N ALA A 14 -7.28 4.82 0.45
CA ALA A 14 -7.91 4.19 -0.71
C ALA A 14 -8.52 2.84 -0.36
N ARG A 15 -7.79 1.96 0.33
CA ARG A 15 -8.32 0.66 0.80
C ARG A 15 -9.62 0.83 1.61
N ARG A 16 -9.65 1.81 2.52
CA ARG A 16 -10.84 2.11 3.34
C ARG A 16 -12.00 2.66 2.52
N ARG A 17 -11.75 3.44 1.45
CA ARG A 17 -12.80 3.89 0.51
C ARG A 17 -13.49 2.70 -0.16
N TYR A 18 -12.73 1.66 -0.51
CA TYR A 18 -13.24 0.39 -1.02
C TYR A 18 -13.79 -0.56 0.06
N ARG A 19 -13.75 -0.18 1.34
CA ARG A 19 -14.21 -0.98 2.50
C ARG A 19 -13.52 -2.34 2.63
N LEU A 20 -12.28 -2.45 2.17
CA LEU A 20 -11.49 -3.68 2.26
C LEU A 20 -10.77 -3.77 3.62
N THR A 21 -10.63 -4.97 4.17
CA THR A 21 -9.68 -5.26 5.24
C THR A 21 -8.25 -5.32 4.69
N GLN A 22 -7.24 -5.25 5.56
CA GLN A 22 -5.84 -5.43 5.13
C GLN A 22 -5.61 -6.83 4.53
N GLU A 23 -6.30 -7.84 5.03
CA GLU A 23 -6.23 -9.21 4.54
C GLU A 23 -6.84 -9.34 3.15
N GLN A 24 -7.99 -8.72 2.90
CA GLN A 24 -8.59 -8.69 1.56
C GLN A 24 -7.71 -7.97 0.54
N LEU A 25 -7.10 -6.84 0.92
CA LEU A 25 -6.15 -6.17 0.03
C LEU A 25 -4.92 -7.05 -0.22
N ALA A 26 -4.43 -7.75 0.80
CA ALA A 26 -3.29 -8.64 0.65
C ALA A 26 -3.58 -9.79 -0.30
N GLU A 27 -4.76 -10.39 -0.20
CA GLU A 27 -5.24 -11.44 -1.10
C GLU A 27 -5.34 -10.93 -2.54
N LEU A 28 -5.98 -9.78 -2.76
CA LEU A 28 -6.10 -9.16 -4.09
C LEU A 28 -4.73 -8.82 -4.71
N ALA A 29 -3.77 -8.41 -3.88
CA ALA A 29 -2.41 -8.07 -4.30
C ALA A 29 -1.44 -9.25 -4.32
N GLY A 30 -1.90 -10.48 -4.03
CA GLY A 30 -1.04 -11.66 -4.02
C GLY A 30 0.12 -11.57 -3.01
N THR A 31 -0.09 -10.88 -1.88
CA THR A 31 0.93 -10.66 -0.85
C THR A 31 0.44 -11.04 0.54
N SER A 32 1.26 -10.83 1.57
CA SER A 32 0.87 -11.11 2.95
C SER A 32 0.17 -9.92 3.62
N THR A 33 -0.75 -10.18 4.55
CA THR A 33 -1.36 -9.13 5.38
C THR A 33 -0.31 -8.32 6.15
N ARG A 34 0.81 -8.96 6.53
CA ARG A 34 1.96 -8.29 7.12
C ARG A 34 2.56 -7.27 6.15
N THR A 35 2.77 -7.64 4.89
CA THR A 35 3.29 -6.73 3.86
C THR A 35 2.40 -5.52 3.70
N VAL A 36 1.08 -5.71 3.57
CA VAL A 36 0.11 -4.60 3.48
C VAL A 36 0.18 -3.71 4.71
N ARG A 37 0.29 -4.30 5.91
CA ARG A 37 0.44 -3.54 7.15
C ARG A 37 1.72 -2.71 7.15
N ASP A 38 2.87 -3.32 6.82
CA ASP A 38 4.17 -2.65 6.80
C ASP A 38 4.15 -1.49 5.80
N ILE A 39 3.57 -1.68 4.61
CA ILE A 39 3.32 -0.62 3.62
C ILE A 39 2.47 0.52 4.20
N GLU A 40 1.31 0.21 4.79
CA GLU A 40 0.40 1.25 5.31
C GLU A 40 0.97 2.06 6.47
N HIS A 41 1.93 1.52 7.19
CA HIS A 41 2.63 2.23 8.27
C HIS A 41 3.91 2.91 7.78
N GLY A 42 4.31 2.74 6.51
CA GLY A 42 5.60 3.22 6.01
C GLY A 42 6.80 2.56 6.68
N THR A 43 6.64 1.32 7.14
CA THR A 43 7.66 0.55 7.87
C THR A 43 8.09 -0.70 7.10
N GLY A 44 9.15 -1.34 7.58
CA GLY A 44 9.67 -2.58 6.99
C GLY A 44 10.49 -2.35 5.71
N ALA A 45 11.26 -3.36 5.34
CA ALA A 45 12.07 -3.35 4.12
C ALA A 45 11.24 -3.85 2.92
N THR A 46 10.10 -3.21 2.65
CA THR A 46 9.25 -3.56 1.51
C THR A 46 9.82 -2.93 0.23
N SER A 47 9.91 -3.72 -0.85
CA SER A 47 10.40 -3.20 -2.13
C SER A 47 9.42 -2.20 -2.74
N VAL A 48 9.92 -1.21 -3.49
CA VAL A 48 9.08 -0.24 -4.23
C VAL A 48 8.15 -0.96 -5.22
N GLY A 49 8.59 -2.06 -5.83
CA GLY A 49 7.77 -2.86 -6.74
C GLY A 49 6.53 -3.44 -6.03
N THR A 50 6.71 -3.98 -4.82
CA THR A 50 5.58 -4.50 -4.03
C THR A 50 4.62 -3.39 -3.59
N VAL A 51 5.14 -2.19 -3.27
CA VAL A 51 4.29 -1.04 -2.98
C VAL A 51 3.47 -0.65 -4.22
N ALA A 52 4.09 -0.66 -5.41
CA ALA A 52 3.41 -0.36 -6.68
C ALA A 52 2.30 -1.38 -6.98
N GLU A 53 2.55 -2.68 -6.83
CA GLU A 53 1.55 -3.74 -7.05
C GLU A 53 0.33 -3.58 -6.12
N VAL A 54 0.57 -3.32 -4.83
CA VAL A 54 -0.52 -3.10 -3.87
C VAL A 54 -1.31 -1.83 -4.18
N ALA A 55 -0.63 -0.77 -4.65
CA ALA A 55 -1.27 0.47 -5.07
C ALA A 55 -2.14 0.27 -6.32
N ASP A 56 -1.65 -0.49 -7.31
CA ASP A 56 -2.34 -0.76 -8.57
C ASP A 56 -3.67 -1.51 -8.37
N VAL A 57 -3.72 -2.47 -7.43
CA VAL A 57 -4.96 -3.16 -7.02
C VAL A 57 -6.05 -2.19 -6.55
N LEU A 58 -5.66 -1.04 -5.98
CA LEU A 58 -6.57 0.01 -5.54
C LEU A 58 -6.83 1.08 -6.61
N GLY A 59 -6.32 0.88 -7.83
CA GLY A 59 -6.39 1.86 -8.93
C GLY A 59 -5.51 3.09 -8.71
N LEU A 60 -4.46 2.98 -7.88
CA LEU A 60 -3.51 4.05 -7.62
C LEU A 60 -2.23 3.86 -8.45
N THR A 61 -1.61 4.97 -8.84
CA THR A 61 -0.33 4.98 -9.54
C THR A 61 0.74 5.68 -8.70
N LEU A 62 1.91 5.04 -8.55
CA LEU A 62 3.10 5.72 -8.02
C LEU A 62 3.79 6.52 -9.13
N GLY A 63 4.21 7.74 -8.82
CA GLY A 63 4.87 8.64 -9.76
C GLY A 63 6.10 9.32 -9.15
N VAL A 64 6.99 9.79 -10.02
CA VAL A 64 8.15 10.61 -9.66
C VAL A 64 7.82 12.07 -9.96
N THR A 65 8.18 12.99 -9.06
CA THR A 65 7.95 14.44 -9.19
C THR A 65 9.26 15.20 -9.06
N GLU A 66 9.39 16.35 -9.72
CA GLU A 66 10.54 17.29 -9.59
C GLU A 66 10.37 18.28 -8.44
#